data_AF-A0A7C4WH49-F1
#
_entry.id   AF-A0A7C4WH49-F1
#
_cell.length_a   1.000
_cell.length_b   1.000
_cell.length_c   1.000
_cell.angle_alpha   90.00
_cell.angle_beta   90.00
_cell.angle_gamma   90.00
#
_symmetry.space_group_name_H-M   'P 1'
#
loop_
_entity.id
_entity.type
_entity.pdbx_description
1 polymer ?
#
loop_
_entity_poly.entity_id
_entity_poly.type
_entity_poly.pdbx_seq_one_letter_code
_entity_poly.pdbx_strand_id
1 'polypeptide(L)'
;MRKLLTKYGEYFSKNKLSEYVFLTLRPPNPLIEVSSKKIFLETLEYMPKHNDGISSFYNEHPTLSIFEKILPFIISHVDLVRVRETYRKVITESINEKIDYYGLKLRELVGKACPVETEAIPLTKDLNFLTTCDQILATYIELVSPSYVRVFVAATLLAKLALSKLRTVEAHSSMKIYPIIGARMSLLIYAKGNVKSYVGYKLRIQSTGNTILTGKS
;
A
#
# COMPACT_ATOMS: atom_id res chain seq x y z
N MET A 1 11.11 8.82 0.73
CA MET A 1 11.96 7.61 0.64
C MET A 1 13.45 7.84 0.75
N ARG A 2 14.13 8.61 -0.12
CA ARG A 2 15.62 8.76 -0.07
C ARG A 2 16.17 9.13 1.32
N LYS A 3 15.59 10.14 1.98
CA LYS A 3 15.95 10.53 3.35
C LYS A 3 15.83 9.38 4.37
N LEU A 4 14.84 8.50 4.21
CA LEU A 4 14.64 7.32 5.07
C LEU A 4 15.78 6.32 4.87
N LEU A 5 16.10 5.99 3.62
CA LEU A 5 17.17 5.05 3.29
C LEU A 5 18.54 5.59 3.71
N THR A 6 18.84 6.86 3.42
CA THR A 6 20.13 7.46 3.83
C THR A 6 20.27 7.54 5.35
N LYS A 7 19.20 7.92 6.07
CA LYS A 7 19.25 8.04 7.53
C LYS A 7 19.39 6.69 8.25
N TYR A 8 18.85 5.63 7.69
CA TYR A 8 18.83 4.29 8.31
C TYR A 8 19.48 3.22 7.41
N GLY A 9 20.51 3.61 6.66
CA GLY A 9 21.10 2.76 5.62
C GLY A 9 21.60 1.42 6.13
N GLU A 10 22.24 1.40 7.31
CA GLU A 10 22.73 0.17 7.93
C GLU A 10 21.60 -0.80 8.34
N TYR A 11 20.43 -0.28 8.73
CA TYR A 11 19.28 -1.14 9.01
C TYR A 11 18.77 -1.79 7.73
N PHE A 12 18.63 -1.00 6.66
CA PHE A 12 18.09 -1.44 5.39
C PHE A 12 19.05 -2.32 4.58
N SER A 13 20.36 -2.19 4.79
CA SER A 13 21.33 -3.13 4.21
C SER A 13 21.20 -4.55 4.80
N LYS A 14 20.84 -4.66 6.09
CA LYS A 14 20.58 -5.94 6.77
C LYS A 14 19.14 -6.43 6.62
N ASN A 15 18.19 -5.51 6.48
CA ASN A 15 16.75 -5.78 6.38
C ASN A 15 16.21 -5.20 5.08
N LYS A 16 16.59 -5.86 3.98
CA LYS A 16 16.26 -5.42 2.63
C LYS A 16 14.76 -5.24 2.43
N LEU A 17 14.39 -4.13 1.80
CA LEU A 17 13.01 -3.85 1.40
C LEU A 17 12.56 -4.89 0.36
N SER A 18 11.26 -5.20 0.33
CA SER A 18 10.64 -6.28 -0.47
C SER A 18 10.92 -7.71 -0.02
N GLU A 19 11.98 -7.95 0.77
CA GLU A 19 12.35 -9.29 1.21
C GLU A 19 12.02 -9.50 2.69
N TYR A 20 12.53 -8.60 3.54
CA TYR A 20 12.35 -8.65 4.99
C TYR A 20 11.41 -7.55 5.48
N VAL A 21 11.35 -6.42 4.79
CA VAL A 21 10.52 -5.27 5.17
C VAL A 21 9.70 -4.79 3.98
N PHE A 22 8.42 -4.59 4.21
CA PHE A 22 7.46 -4.09 3.24
C PHE A 22 7.01 -2.70 3.66
N LEU A 23 7.03 -1.78 2.70
CA LEU A 23 6.52 -0.44 2.90
C LEU A 23 5.19 -0.28 2.15
N THR A 24 4.15 0.03 2.90
CA THR A 24 2.80 0.20 2.36
C THR A 24 2.40 1.66 2.52
N LEU A 25 2.01 2.31 1.42
CA LEU A 25 1.55 3.70 1.48
C LEU A 25 0.12 3.75 2.03
N ARG A 26 -0.26 4.90 2.60
CA ARG A 26 -1.63 5.17 3.02
C ARG A 26 -2.10 6.49 2.41
N PRO A 27 -2.57 6.49 1.15
CA PRO A 27 -3.16 7.69 0.58
C PRO A 27 -4.44 8.08 1.35
N PRO A 28 -4.78 9.38 1.37
CA PRO A 28 -6.08 9.83 1.87
C PRO A 28 -7.21 9.23 1.03
N ASN A 29 -8.41 9.08 1.59
CA ASN A 29 -9.57 8.69 0.79
C ASN A 29 -10.16 9.93 0.09
N PRO A 30 -10.06 10.06 -1.25
CA PRO A 30 -10.46 11.29 -1.94
C PRO A 30 -11.97 11.56 -1.92
N LEU A 31 -12.79 10.55 -1.59
CA LEU A 31 -14.25 10.70 -1.48
C LEU A 31 -14.69 11.27 -0.14
N ILE A 32 -13.86 11.15 0.89
CA ILE A 32 -14.17 11.57 2.26
C ILE A 32 -13.31 12.77 2.66
N GLU A 33 -12.02 12.71 2.35
CA GLU A 33 -11.03 13.74 2.69
C GLU A 33 -10.92 14.75 1.55
N VAL A 34 -11.97 15.56 1.34
CA VAL A 34 -12.13 16.43 0.16
C VAL A 34 -10.97 17.41 -0.03
N SER A 35 -10.44 17.99 1.05
CA SER A 35 -9.29 18.90 1.01
C SER A 35 -7.98 18.22 0.58
N SER A 36 -7.92 16.88 0.64
CA SER A 36 -6.74 16.06 0.35
C SER A 36 -6.85 15.31 -0.97
N LYS A 37 -7.82 15.64 -1.84
CA LYS A 37 -8.02 15.00 -3.15
C LYS A 37 -6.78 15.05 -4.05
N LYS A 38 -6.03 16.16 -4.03
CA LYS A 38 -4.79 16.27 -4.82
C LYS A 38 -3.63 15.49 -4.19
N ILE A 39 -3.61 15.42 -2.85
CA ILE A 39 -2.65 14.61 -2.09
C ILE A 39 -2.83 13.12 -2.40
N PHE A 40 -4.07 12.65 -2.65
CA PHE A 40 -4.33 11.29 -3.11
C PHE A 40 -3.53 10.96 -4.39
N LEU A 41 -3.62 11.82 -5.42
CA LEU A 41 -2.93 11.61 -6.68
C LEU A 41 -1.41 11.69 -6.50
N GLU A 42 -0.93 12.70 -5.78
CA GLU A 42 0.49 12.86 -5.43
C GLU A 42 1.04 11.62 -4.71
N THR A 43 0.25 11.02 -3.81
CA THR A 43 0.64 9.80 -3.08
C THR A 43 0.76 8.60 -4.03
N LEU A 44 -0.08 8.49 -5.05
CA LEU A 44 0.02 7.44 -6.06
C LEU A 44 1.28 7.61 -6.92
N GLU A 45 1.60 8.85 -7.32
CA GLU A 45 2.83 9.19 -8.05
C GLU A 45 4.10 8.89 -7.24
N TYR A 46 4.03 8.95 -5.90
CA TYR A 46 5.15 8.59 -5.05
C TYR A 46 5.55 7.11 -5.12
N MET A 47 4.64 6.20 -5.50
CA MET A 47 4.95 4.76 -5.58
C MET A 47 6.11 4.47 -6.54
N PRO A 48 6.02 4.78 -7.86
CA PRO A 48 7.12 4.54 -8.79
C PRO A 48 8.39 5.31 -8.43
N LYS A 49 8.25 6.60 -8.10
CA LYS A 49 9.38 7.45 -7.68
C LYS A 49 10.15 6.88 -6.48
N HIS A 50 9.45 6.25 -5.54
CA HIS A 50 10.07 5.64 -4.38
C HIS A 50 10.74 4.31 -4.72
N ASN A 51 10.16 3.48 -5.59
CA ASN A 51 10.80 2.26 -6.09
C ASN A 51 12.08 2.57 -6.88
N ASP A 52 12.12 3.64 -7.67
CA ASP A 52 13.34 4.08 -8.35
C ASP A 52 14.43 4.46 -7.35
N GLY A 53 14.04 5.21 -6.31
CA GLY A 53 14.96 5.60 -5.24
C GLY A 53 15.49 4.41 -4.42
N ILE A 54 14.68 3.36 -4.26
CA ILE A 54 15.08 2.12 -3.58
C ILE A 54 15.99 1.28 -4.47
N SER A 55 15.63 1.13 -5.74
CA SER A 55 16.44 0.45 -6.76
C SER A 55 17.84 1.06 -6.85
N SER A 56 17.92 2.40 -6.88
CA SER A 56 19.18 3.13 -6.84
C SER A 56 19.97 2.96 -5.53
N PHE A 57 19.30 2.77 -4.39
CA PHE A 57 19.98 2.56 -3.10
C PHE A 57 20.62 1.18 -3.01
N TYR A 58 19.96 0.14 -3.53
CA TYR A 58 20.49 -1.23 -3.53
C TYR A 58 21.34 -1.56 -4.76
N ASN A 59 21.46 -0.65 -5.74
CA ASN A 59 22.08 -0.92 -7.05
C ASN A 59 21.44 -2.13 -7.76
N GLU A 60 20.11 -2.27 -7.63
CA GLU A 60 19.34 -3.36 -8.20
C GLU A 60 18.17 -2.82 -9.02
N HIS A 61 17.95 -3.35 -10.21
CA HIS A 61 16.89 -2.89 -11.10
C HIS A 61 16.00 -4.05 -11.58
N PRO A 62 14.66 -3.94 -11.47
CA PRO A 62 13.84 -3.07 -10.60
C PRO A 62 13.47 -3.75 -9.27
N THR A 63 13.57 -3.03 -8.15
CA THR A 63 13.10 -3.53 -6.84
C THR A 63 11.64 -3.11 -6.61
N LEU A 64 10.71 -4.08 -6.53
CA LEU A 64 9.30 -3.82 -6.22
C LEU A 64 9.07 -3.74 -4.71
N SER A 65 9.33 -2.57 -4.12
CA SER A 65 9.25 -2.38 -2.66
C SER A 65 7.98 -1.73 -2.15
N ILE A 66 7.33 -0.94 -3.01
CA ILE A 66 6.03 -0.33 -2.74
C ILE A 66 5.08 -0.77 -3.84
N PHE A 67 4.22 -1.73 -3.53
CA PHE A 67 3.22 -2.29 -4.45
C PHE A 67 1.82 -2.39 -3.84
N GLU A 68 1.69 -2.04 -2.56
CA GLU A 68 0.43 -2.03 -1.83
C GLU A 68 0.12 -0.62 -1.30
N LYS A 69 -1.16 -0.30 -1.18
CA LYS A 69 -1.66 0.92 -0.54
C LYS A 69 -2.83 0.62 0.38
N ILE A 70 -2.80 1.14 1.60
CA ILE A 70 -3.89 1.08 2.57
C ILE A 70 -4.84 2.23 2.30
N LEU A 71 -6.08 1.91 1.95
CA LEU A 71 -7.11 2.89 1.65
C LEU A 71 -8.10 2.98 2.82
N PRO A 72 -8.12 4.11 3.55
CA PRO A 72 -8.97 4.24 4.74
C PRO A 72 -10.44 4.46 4.38
N PHE A 73 -11.31 4.14 5.33
CA PHE A 73 -12.75 4.43 5.29
C PHE A 73 -13.48 3.79 4.10
N ILE A 74 -13.07 2.58 3.70
CA ILE A 74 -13.72 1.87 2.60
C ILE A 74 -15.01 1.22 3.07
N ILE A 75 -16.06 1.40 2.28
CA ILE A 75 -17.39 0.83 2.49
C ILE A 75 -17.94 0.10 1.25
N SER A 76 -17.27 0.21 0.09
CA SER A 76 -17.75 -0.36 -1.19
C SER A 76 -16.61 -0.88 -2.06
N HIS A 77 -16.91 -1.90 -2.88
CA HIS A 77 -16.00 -2.45 -3.88
C HIS A 77 -15.68 -1.42 -4.97
N VAL A 78 -16.62 -0.52 -5.27
CA VAL A 78 -16.45 0.55 -6.26
C VAL A 78 -15.27 1.45 -5.92
N ASP A 79 -15.05 1.73 -4.63
CA ASP A 79 -13.96 2.59 -4.18
C ASP A 79 -12.60 1.91 -4.37
N LEU A 80 -12.52 0.60 -4.12
CA LEU A 80 -11.32 -0.20 -4.37
C LEU A 80 -10.99 -0.24 -5.87
N VAL A 81 -12.00 -0.48 -6.72
CA VAL A 81 -11.85 -0.44 -8.18
C VAL A 81 -11.35 0.92 -8.63
N ARG A 82 -11.99 2.01 -8.20
CA ARG A 82 -11.59 3.38 -8.57
C ARG A 82 -10.15 3.69 -8.22
N VAL A 83 -9.66 3.29 -7.04
CA VAL A 83 -8.28 3.57 -6.64
C VAL A 83 -7.27 2.71 -7.40
N ARG A 84 -7.59 1.47 -7.74
CA ARG A 84 -6.74 0.65 -8.63
C ARG A 84 -6.69 1.26 -10.03
N GLU A 85 -7.85 1.56 -10.60
CA GLU A 85 -7.99 2.09 -11.95
C GLU A 85 -7.39 3.49 -12.10
N THR A 86 -7.46 4.33 -11.06
CA THR A 86 -6.80 5.64 -11.07
C THR A 86 -5.29 5.47 -11.17
N TYR A 87 -4.70 4.55 -10.40
CA TYR A 87 -3.26 4.27 -10.53
C TYR A 87 -2.92 3.78 -11.94
N ARG A 88 -3.66 2.78 -12.44
CA ARG A 88 -3.43 2.20 -13.77
C ARG A 88 -3.50 3.25 -14.87
N LYS A 89 -4.62 3.98 -14.96
CA LYS A 89 -4.87 4.93 -16.04
C LYS A 89 -4.01 6.18 -15.95
N VAL A 90 -3.85 6.74 -14.76
CA VAL A 90 -3.23 8.06 -14.58
C VAL A 90 -1.72 7.97 -14.37
N ILE A 91 -1.20 6.88 -13.83
CA ILE A 91 0.24 6.74 -13.52
C ILE A 91 0.94 5.84 -14.52
N THR A 92 0.41 4.64 -14.78
CA THR A 92 1.15 3.63 -15.55
C THR A 92 0.85 3.64 -17.04
N GLU A 93 -0.38 3.95 -17.43
CA GLU A 93 -0.78 4.01 -18.84
C GLU A 93 -0.43 5.35 -19.47
N SER A 94 -0.69 6.45 -18.76
CA SER A 94 -0.42 7.82 -19.21
C SER A 94 1.03 8.05 -19.67
N ILE A 95 2.00 7.37 -19.07
CA ILE A 95 3.41 7.48 -19.46
C ILE A 95 3.69 6.91 -20.87
N ASN A 96 2.79 6.13 -21.45
CA ASN A 96 2.94 5.60 -22.81
C ASN A 96 2.39 6.54 -23.89
N GLU A 97 1.74 7.64 -23.48
CA GLU A 97 1.21 8.65 -24.40
C GLU A 97 2.32 9.46 -25.08
N LYS A 98 2.05 9.89 -26.30
CA LYS A 98 2.91 10.81 -27.05
C LYS A 98 2.73 12.22 -26.50
N ILE A 99 3.83 12.92 -26.24
CA ILE A 99 3.82 14.25 -25.62
C ILE A 99 4.28 15.37 -26.56
N ASP A 100 4.76 15.03 -27.75
CA ASP A 100 5.17 16.00 -28.75
C ASP A 100 4.76 15.59 -30.18
N TYR A 101 4.99 16.49 -31.13
CA TYR A 101 4.71 16.27 -32.55
C TYR A 101 5.62 15.20 -33.18
N TYR A 102 6.82 14.99 -32.62
CA TYR A 102 7.79 14.00 -33.11
C TYR A 102 7.46 12.57 -32.67
N GLY A 103 6.46 12.40 -31.80
CA GLY A 103 5.99 11.11 -31.32
C GLY A 103 6.76 10.57 -30.12
N LEU A 104 7.52 11.42 -29.42
CA LEU A 104 8.19 11.09 -28.17
C LEU A 104 7.16 10.64 -27.13
N LYS A 105 7.35 9.45 -26.55
CA LYS A 105 6.49 8.98 -25.45
C LYS A 105 6.99 9.54 -24.12
N LEU A 106 6.07 9.88 -23.21
CA LEU A 106 6.43 10.43 -21.89
C LEU A 106 7.43 9.53 -21.12
N ARG A 107 7.29 8.21 -21.22
CA ARG A 107 8.18 7.20 -20.62
C ARG A 107 9.65 7.32 -21.04
N GLU A 108 9.93 7.94 -22.18
CA GLU A 108 11.30 8.17 -22.66
C GLU A 108 11.98 9.28 -21.87
N LEU A 109 11.20 10.20 -21.28
CA LEU A 109 11.70 11.24 -20.37
C LEU A 109 11.71 10.80 -18.92
N VAL A 110 10.64 10.12 -18.47
CA VAL A 110 10.43 9.85 -17.03
C VAL A 110 10.75 8.41 -16.61
N GLY A 111 11.06 7.54 -17.57
CA GLY A 111 11.22 6.11 -17.32
C GLY A 111 9.90 5.34 -17.25
N LYS A 112 10.00 4.04 -16.99
CA LYS A 112 8.83 3.16 -16.79
C LYS A 112 8.29 3.31 -15.37
N ALA A 113 6.97 3.25 -15.20
CA ALA A 113 6.36 3.19 -13.89
C ALA A 113 6.46 1.77 -13.31
N CYS A 114 7.11 1.63 -12.16
CA CYS A 114 7.20 0.36 -11.43
C CYS A 114 6.65 0.51 -10.00
N PRO A 115 5.63 -0.29 -9.58
CA PRO A 115 5.02 -1.39 -10.32
C PRO A 115 4.00 -0.92 -11.37
N VAL A 116 3.69 -1.80 -12.32
CA VAL A 116 2.63 -1.58 -13.32
C VAL A 116 1.24 -1.72 -12.68
N GLU A 117 1.10 -2.62 -11.73
CA GLU A 117 -0.14 -2.80 -10.97
C GLU A 117 0.11 -2.64 -9.47
N THR A 118 -0.93 -2.22 -8.73
CA THR A 118 -0.85 -2.03 -7.29
C THR A 118 -2.09 -2.53 -6.60
N GLU A 119 -1.89 -3.20 -5.46
CA GLU A 119 -2.99 -3.76 -4.69
C GLU A 119 -3.50 -2.76 -3.66
N ALA A 120 -4.83 -2.71 -3.51
CA ALA A 120 -5.50 -1.85 -2.55
C ALA A 120 -5.93 -2.68 -1.32
N ILE A 121 -5.47 -2.23 -0.14
CA ILE A 121 -5.82 -2.83 1.14
C ILE A 121 -6.93 -1.99 1.76
N PRO A 122 -8.20 -2.43 1.72
CA PRO A 122 -9.27 -1.75 2.44
C PRO A 122 -8.96 -1.68 3.93
N LEU A 123 -9.07 -0.49 4.50
CA LEU A 123 -9.00 -0.24 5.94
C LEU A 123 -10.29 0.43 6.40
N THR A 124 -11.03 -0.24 7.27
CA THR A 124 -12.27 0.33 7.79
C THR A 124 -12.64 -0.20 9.17
N LYS A 125 -13.43 0.61 9.87
CA LYS A 125 -14.08 0.30 11.15
C LYS A 125 -15.61 0.26 11.01
N ASP A 126 -16.10 0.51 9.80
CA ASP A 126 -17.51 0.65 9.53
C ASP A 126 -18.25 -0.68 9.77
N LEU A 127 -19.34 -0.61 10.53
CA LEU A 127 -20.13 -1.79 10.89
C LEU A 127 -20.68 -2.48 9.64
N ASN A 128 -21.21 -1.70 8.69
CA ASN A 128 -21.81 -2.26 7.49
C ASN A 128 -20.75 -3.04 6.71
N PHE A 129 -19.59 -2.42 6.45
CA PHE A 129 -18.48 -3.12 5.80
C PHE A 129 -18.08 -4.38 6.56
N LEU A 130 -17.90 -4.35 7.88
CA LEU A 130 -17.47 -5.53 8.64
C LEU A 130 -18.49 -6.68 8.59
N THR A 131 -19.78 -6.35 8.45
CA THR A 131 -20.87 -7.33 8.31
C THR A 131 -21.11 -7.81 6.87
N THR A 132 -20.66 -7.08 5.85
CA THR A 132 -20.87 -7.42 4.43
C THR A 132 -19.57 -7.51 3.63
N CYS A 133 -18.42 -7.60 4.31
CA CYS A 133 -17.11 -7.63 3.66
C CYS A 133 -16.97 -8.81 2.70
N ASP A 134 -17.70 -9.90 2.94
CA ASP A 134 -17.79 -11.04 2.06
C ASP A 134 -18.32 -10.68 0.68
N GLN A 135 -19.45 -9.98 0.63
CA GLN A 135 -20.07 -9.54 -0.62
C GLN A 135 -19.20 -8.50 -1.33
N ILE A 136 -18.71 -7.50 -0.57
CA ILE A 136 -17.87 -6.43 -1.12
C ILE A 136 -16.61 -7.00 -1.77
N LEU A 137 -15.93 -7.92 -1.10
CA LEU A 137 -14.69 -8.48 -1.62
C LEU A 137 -14.93 -9.50 -2.72
N ALA A 138 -16.01 -10.30 -2.66
CA ALA A 138 -16.37 -11.20 -3.75
C ALA A 138 -16.58 -10.44 -5.07
N THR A 139 -17.37 -9.36 -5.05
CA THR A 139 -17.57 -8.51 -6.24
C THR A 139 -16.28 -7.83 -6.68
N TYR A 140 -15.45 -7.35 -5.74
CA TYR A 140 -14.15 -6.78 -6.09
C TYR A 140 -13.25 -7.81 -6.80
N ILE A 141 -13.15 -9.03 -6.26
CA ILE A 141 -12.33 -10.11 -6.84
C ILE A 141 -12.83 -10.47 -8.24
N GLU A 142 -14.14 -10.59 -8.44
CA GLU A 142 -14.73 -10.90 -9.75
C GLU A 142 -14.40 -9.84 -10.80
N LEU A 143 -14.54 -8.56 -10.45
CA LEU A 143 -14.32 -7.45 -11.39
C LEU A 143 -12.85 -7.23 -11.73
N VAL A 144 -11.95 -7.51 -10.79
CA VAL A 144 -10.56 -7.03 -10.83
C VAL A 144 -9.55 -8.16 -11.00
N SER A 145 -9.89 -9.36 -10.52
CA SER A 145 -8.99 -10.52 -10.44
C SER A 145 -7.60 -10.16 -9.89
N PRO A 146 -7.51 -9.61 -8.65
CA PRO A 146 -6.23 -9.21 -8.06
C PRO A 146 -5.33 -10.43 -7.82
N SER A 147 -4.03 -10.23 -7.62
CA SER A 147 -3.12 -11.37 -7.38
C SER A 147 -3.34 -12.06 -6.03
N TYR A 148 -3.82 -11.27 -5.07
CA TYR A 148 -4.25 -11.68 -3.74
C TYR A 148 -5.08 -10.55 -3.15
N VAL A 149 -5.80 -10.84 -2.07
CA VAL A 149 -6.51 -9.80 -1.32
C VAL A 149 -5.90 -9.67 0.06
N ARG A 150 -5.63 -8.44 0.49
CA ARG A 150 -5.25 -8.15 1.87
C ARG A 150 -6.25 -7.15 2.44
N VAL A 151 -6.73 -7.41 3.66
CA VAL A 151 -7.80 -6.61 4.28
C VAL A 151 -7.35 -6.15 5.65
N PHE A 152 -7.41 -4.84 5.92
CA PHE A 152 -7.06 -4.31 7.22
C PHE A 152 -8.33 -4.11 8.05
N VAL A 153 -8.50 -4.97 9.06
CA VAL A 153 -9.58 -4.92 10.03
C VAL A 153 -9.07 -4.28 11.32
N ALA A 154 -9.76 -3.25 11.81
CA ALA A 154 -9.43 -2.71 13.12
C ALA A 154 -9.77 -3.71 14.24
N ALA A 155 -8.94 -3.77 15.28
CA ALA A 155 -9.16 -4.64 16.43
C ALA A 155 -10.37 -4.15 17.26
N THR A 156 -11.54 -4.66 16.92
CA THR A 156 -12.82 -4.43 17.59
C THR A 156 -13.50 -5.78 17.86
N LEU A 157 -14.61 -5.80 18.61
CA LEU A 157 -15.42 -7.01 18.81
C LEU A 157 -15.82 -7.66 17.46
N LEU A 158 -16.06 -6.82 16.45
CA LEU A 158 -16.48 -7.24 15.11
C LEU A 158 -15.34 -7.83 14.26
N ALA A 159 -14.08 -7.72 14.70
CA ALA A 159 -12.96 -8.28 13.97
C ALA A 159 -13.11 -9.80 13.78
N LYS A 160 -13.62 -10.53 14.78
CA LYS A 160 -13.87 -11.98 14.66
C LYS A 160 -14.91 -12.31 13.58
N LEU A 161 -15.99 -11.53 13.51
CA LEU A 161 -17.03 -11.69 12.49
C LEU A 161 -16.46 -11.44 11.09
N ALA A 162 -15.74 -10.33 10.92
CA ALA A 162 -15.11 -10.00 9.64
C ALA A 162 -14.13 -11.11 9.21
N LEU A 163 -13.27 -11.59 10.11
CA LEU A 163 -12.35 -12.71 9.81
C LEU A 163 -13.08 -13.98 9.39
N SER A 164 -14.21 -14.31 10.04
CA SER A 164 -15.04 -15.45 9.65
C SER A 164 -15.58 -15.30 8.23
N LYS A 165 -16.07 -14.10 7.87
CA LYS A 165 -16.58 -13.78 6.53
C LYS A 165 -15.48 -13.80 5.47
N LEU A 166 -14.29 -13.30 5.79
CA LEU A 166 -13.13 -13.37 4.91
C LEU A 166 -12.76 -14.82 4.56
N ARG A 167 -12.83 -15.74 5.53
CA ARG A 167 -12.61 -17.18 5.27
C ARG A 167 -13.64 -17.76 4.30
N THR A 168 -14.90 -17.33 4.40
CA THR A 168 -15.94 -17.73 3.44
C THR A 168 -15.58 -17.29 2.02
N VAL A 169 -15.14 -16.03 1.83
CA VAL A 169 -14.72 -15.56 0.50
C VAL A 169 -13.51 -16.33 -0.03
N GLU A 170 -12.50 -16.57 0.80
CA GLU A 170 -11.31 -17.32 0.43
C GLU A 170 -11.67 -18.75 -0.03
N ALA A 171 -12.60 -19.41 0.65
CA ALA A 171 -13.07 -20.74 0.30
C ALA A 171 -13.81 -20.80 -1.06
N HIS A 172 -14.48 -19.71 -1.46
CA HIS A 172 -15.29 -19.67 -2.69
C HIS A 172 -14.58 -19.04 -3.90
N SER A 173 -13.62 -18.14 -3.70
CA SER A 173 -13.05 -17.31 -4.78
C SER A 173 -11.71 -17.81 -5.32
N SER A 174 -11.17 -18.92 -4.82
CA SER A 174 -9.79 -19.41 -5.08
C SER A 174 -8.67 -18.41 -4.78
N MET A 175 -9.02 -17.25 -4.23
CA MET A 175 -8.13 -16.13 -3.95
C MET A 175 -7.61 -16.22 -2.53
N LYS A 176 -6.29 -16.06 -2.34
CA LYS A 176 -5.70 -15.99 -1.00
C LYS A 176 -6.06 -14.67 -0.33
N ILE A 177 -6.54 -14.73 0.90
CA ILE A 177 -6.93 -13.55 1.68
C ILE A 177 -6.04 -13.42 2.92
N TYR A 178 -5.36 -12.28 3.02
CA TYR A 178 -4.44 -11.96 4.12
C TYR A 178 -5.04 -10.87 5.01
N PRO A 179 -5.72 -11.21 6.11
CA PRO A 179 -6.20 -10.18 7.04
C PRO A 179 -5.05 -9.57 7.85
N ILE A 180 -5.07 -8.25 8.01
CA ILE A 180 -4.28 -7.50 8.99
C ILE A 180 -5.22 -7.06 10.11
N ILE A 181 -4.86 -7.34 11.36
CA ILE A 181 -5.58 -6.84 12.53
C ILE A 181 -4.77 -5.70 13.14
N GLY A 182 -5.35 -4.50 13.26
CA GLY A 182 -4.67 -3.36 13.86
C GLY A 182 -5.42 -2.72 15.02
N ALA A 183 -4.75 -2.56 16.16
CA ALA A 183 -5.32 -1.89 17.34
C ALA A 183 -5.36 -0.37 17.22
N ARG A 184 -4.54 0.23 16.35
CA ARG A 184 -4.46 1.68 16.12
C ARG A 184 -4.30 2.01 14.64
N MET A 185 -4.79 3.19 14.25
CA MET A 185 -4.94 3.64 12.86
C MET A 185 -3.72 4.44 12.39
N SER A 186 -2.50 3.92 12.53
CA SER A 186 -1.28 4.62 12.11
C SER A 186 -0.52 3.82 11.04
N LEU A 187 0.23 4.53 10.17
CA LEU A 187 1.02 3.98 9.07
C LEU A 187 1.71 2.67 9.46
N LEU A 188 1.49 1.58 8.73
CA LEU A 188 2.16 0.31 9.00
C LEU A 188 3.34 0.13 8.06
N ILE A 189 4.53 -0.05 8.63
CA ILE A 189 5.66 -0.68 7.94
C ILE A 189 5.65 -2.12 8.44
N TYR A 190 5.50 -3.07 7.51
CA TYR A 190 5.39 -4.47 7.86
C TYR A 190 6.76 -5.14 7.73
N ALA A 191 7.35 -5.59 8.84
CA ALA A 191 8.54 -6.44 8.81
C ALA A 191 8.12 -7.91 8.90
N LYS A 192 8.68 -8.76 8.04
CA LYS A 192 8.47 -10.21 8.06
C LYS A 192 8.84 -10.73 9.47
N GLY A 193 7.83 -11.11 10.24
CA GLY A 193 7.99 -11.64 11.61
C GLY A 193 7.61 -10.69 12.76
N ASN A 194 7.32 -9.40 12.54
CA ASN A 194 6.82 -8.51 13.59
C ASN A 194 6.03 -7.30 13.03
N VAL A 195 4.77 -7.14 13.47
CA VAL A 195 3.91 -6.00 13.13
C VAL A 195 4.31 -4.79 13.99
N LYS A 196 4.78 -3.71 13.36
CA LYS A 196 5.02 -2.42 14.05
C LYS A 196 4.21 -1.32 13.39
N SER A 197 3.42 -0.61 14.18
CA SER A 197 2.64 0.56 13.74
C SER A 197 3.43 1.85 13.95
N TYR A 198 3.51 2.71 12.93
CA TYR A 198 4.26 3.96 12.91
C TYR A 198 3.30 5.16 12.81
N VAL A 199 3.51 6.19 13.63
CA VAL A 199 2.73 7.45 13.58
C VAL A 199 3.68 8.59 13.24
N GLY A 200 3.43 9.32 12.15
CA GLY A 200 4.10 10.58 11.83
C GLY A 200 5.60 10.48 11.53
N TYR A 201 6.19 11.60 11.09
CA TYR A 201 7.56 11.76 10.55
C TYR A 201 8.74 11.38 11.48
N LYS A 202 8.54 10.57 12.51
CA LYS A 202 9.57 10.10 13.44
C LYS A 202 9.64 8.58 13.44
N LEU A 203 10.60 8.03 12.67
CA LEU A 203 10.96 6.63 12.80
C LEU A 203 11.49 6.35 14.20
N ARG A 204 10.79 5.50 14.95
CA ARG A 204 11.32 4.88 16.16
C ARG A 204 11.43 3.38 15.88
N ILE A 205 12.62 2.94 15.54
CA ILE A 205 12.96 1.52 15.37
C ILE A 205 13.18 0.98 16.79
N GLN A 206 12.23 0.23 17.35
CA GLN A 206 12.51 -0.58 18.53
C GLN A 206 13.14 -1.88 18.06
N SER A 207 14.44 -2.06 18.27
CA SER A 207 15.10 -3.36 18.19
C SER A 207 14.64 -4.21 19.39
N THR A 208 14.11 -5.40 19.14
CA THR A 208 14.03 -6.45 20.16
C THR A 208 15.44 -7.01 20.34
N GLY A 209 16.17 -6.42 21.28
CA GLY A 209 17.57 -6.71 21.56
C GLY A 209 18.28 -5.43 21.95
N ASN A 210 18.46 -5.24 23.26
CA ASN A 210 19.20 -4.19 23.97
C ASN A 210 19.97 -3.19 23.11
N THR A 211 19.33 -2.15 22.58
CA THR A 211 19.90 -0.79 22.45
C THR A 211 18.76 0.17 22.10
N ILE A 212 18.48 1.12 22.99
CA ILE A 212 17.61 2.26 22.73
C ILE A 212 18.47 3.36 22.10
N LEU A 213 18.41 3.53 20.78
CA LEU A 213 18.98 4.72 20.14
C LEU A 213 17.92 5.83 20.10
N THR A 214 17.93 6.68 21.13
CA THR A 214 17.27 7.99 21.10
C THR A 214 18.28 9.04 20.67
N GLY A 215 18.29 9.42 19.39
CA GLY A 215 18.93 10.67 18.95
C GLY A 215 18.02 11.85 19.31
N LYS A 216 18.47 12.71 20.22
CA LYS A 216 17.86 14.01 20.53
C LYS A 216 18.25 15.06 19.47
N SER A 217 17.33 16.03 19.33
CA SER A 217 17.34 17.30 18.54
C SER A 217 17.60 17.17 17.05
#